data_AF-A0A645J2V8-F1
#
_entry.id   AF-A0A645J2V8-F1
#
_cell.length_a   1.000
_cell.length_b   1.000
_cell.length_c   1.000
_cell.angle_alpha   90.00
_cell.angle_beta   90.00
_cell.angle_gamma   90.00
#
_symmetry.space_group_name_H-M   'P 1'
#
loop_
_entity.id
_entity.type
_entity.pdbx_description
1 polymer ?
#
loop_
_entity_poly.entity_id
_entity_poly.type
_entity_poly.pdbx_seq_one_letter_code
_entity_poly.pdbx_strand_id
1 'polypeptide(L)' 'MVLTGGGALLRNLDRLLMEETGIPVVVAEDPLTCVAGGGGKALEMIDMHGGDLFSEE' A
#
# COMPACT_ATOMS: atom_id res chain seq x y z
N MET A 1 1.34 11.10 -1.03
CA MET A 1 1.81 9.84 -0.42
C MET A 1 0.65 9.19 0.32
N VAL A 2 0.59 7.86 0.35
CA VAL A 2 -0.40 7.09 1.13
C VAL A 2 0.33 6.26 2.18
N LEU A 3 -0.07 6.37 3.45
CA LEU A 3 0.49 5.58 4.55
C LEU A 3 -0.30 4.30 4.77
N THR A 4 0.42 3.20 5.01
CA THR A 4 -0.13 1.88 5.31
C THR A 4 0.65 1.24 6.46
N GLY A 5 0.17 0.10 6.95
CA GLY A 5 0.75 -0.66 8.05
C GLY A 5 0.43 -0.08 9.42
N GLY A 6 0.82 -0.79 10.48
CA GLY A 6 0.58 -0.35 11.86
C GLY A 6 1.27 0.97 12.22
N GLY A 7 2.41 1.28 11.58
CA GLY A 7 3.12 2.54 11.78
C GLY A 7 2.30 3.76 11.35
N ALA A 8 1.39 3.61 10.37
CA ALA A 8 0.53 4.70 9.91
C ALA A 8 -0.46 5.19 10.99
N LEU A 9 -0.71 4.39 12.04
CA LEU A 9 -1.60 4.74 13.15
C LEU A 9 -0.89 5.49 14.28
N LEU A 10 0.42 5.73 14.16
CA LEU A 10 1.15 6.60 15.09
C LEU A 10 0.56 8.01 15.00
N ARG A 11 0.23 8.56 16.18
CA ARG A 11 -0.42 9.86 16.30
C ARG A 11 0.37 10.93 15.55
N ASN A 12 -0.30 11.59 14.60
CA ASN A 12 0.21 12.71 13.79
C ASN A 12 1.40 12.36 12.86
N LEU A 13 1.66 11.08 12.56
CA LEU A 13 2.74 10.72 11.65
C LEU A 13 2.50 11.25 10.22
N ASP A 14 1.25 11.18 9.75
CA ASP A 14 0.80 11.76 8.49
C ASP A 14 1.09 13.26 8.39
N ARG A 15 0.79 13.99 9.47
CA ARG A 15 1.07 15.42 9.57
C ARG A 15 2.58 15.73 9.56
N LEU A 16 3.37 15.00 10.34
CA LEU A 16 4.83 15.17 10.36
C LEU A 16 5.43 15.00 8.97
N LEU A 17 5.05 13.91 8.27
CA LEU A 17 5.55 13.65 6.92
C LEU A 17 5.08 14.72 5.92
N MET A 18 3.88 15.26 6.08
CA MET A 18 3.39 16.35 5.25
C MET A 18 4.19 17.64 5.46
N GLU A 19 4.52 17.98 6.71
CA GLU A 19 5.33 19.16 7.08
C GLU A 19 6.76 19.04 6.54
N GLU A 20 7.40 17.89 6.67
CA GLU A 20 8.79 17.67 6.25
C GLU A 20 8.96 17.53 4.73
N THR A 21 7.99 16.91 4.05
CA THR A 21 8.10 16.66 2.60
C THR A 21 7.43 17.74 1.74
N GLY A 22 6.50 18.52 2.30
CA GLY A 22 5.66 19.45 1.55
C GLY A 22 4.66 18.78 0.60
N ILE A 23 4.49 17.45 0.69
CA ILE A 23 3.61 16.66 -0.18
C ILE A 23 2.37 16.21 0.60
N PRO A 24 1.17 16.19 0.00
CA PRO A 24 -0.02 15.63 0.65
C PRO A 24 0.19 14.19 1.10
N VAL A 25 -0.12 13.91 2.36
CA VAL A 25 -0.07 12.58 2.97
C VAL A 25 -1.47 12.19 3.42
N VAL A 26 -1.92 10.98 3.07
CA VAL A 26 -3.20 10.41 3.51
C VAL A 26 -2.96 9.03 4.09
N VAL A 27 -3.76 8.64 5.10
CA VAL A 27 -3.74 7.28 5.65
C VAL A 27 -4.73 6.42 4.88
N ALA A 28 -4.34 5.19 4.54
CA ALA A 28 -5.26 4.23 3.91
C ALA A 28 -6.46 3.93 4.83
N GLU A 29 -7.62 3.58 4.25
CA GLU A 29 -8.85 3.30 5.00
C GLU A 29 -8.68 2.10 5.97
N ASP A 30 -8.01 1.04 5.51
CA ASP A 30 -7.61 -0.10 6.34
C ASP A 30 -6.09 -0.33 6.22
N PRO A 31 -5.27 0.44 6.96
CA PRO A 31 -3.82 0.40 6.80
C PRO A 31 -3.23 -0.93 7.28
N LEU A 32 -3.91 -1.65 8.19
CA LEU A 32 -3.38 -2.89 8.78
C LEU A 32 -3.43 -4.07 7.82
N THR A 33 -4.42 -4.11 6.94
CA THR A 33 -4.60 -5.24 6.01
C THR A 33 -4.01 -4.99 4.62
N CYS A 34 -3.57 -3.75 4.32
CA CYS A 34 -3.06 -3.35 3.00
C CYS A 34 -2.05 -4.35 2.40
N VAL A 35 -1.10 -4.85 3.19
CA VAL A 35 -0.06 -5.78 2.71
C VAL A 35 -0.66 -7.15 2.36
N ALA A 36 -1.43 -7.74 3.28
CA ALA A 36 -2.06 -9.04 3.05
C ALA A 36 -3.09 -8.99 1.92
N GLY A 37 -3.93 -7.95 1.89
CA GLY A 37 -4.93 -7.74 0.84
C GLY A 37 -4.29 -7.48 -0.53
N GLY A 38 -3.20 -6.73 -0.59
CA GLY A 38 -2.41 -6.56 -1.82
C GLY A 38 -1.79 -7.87 -2.29
N GLY A 39 -1.22 -8.66 -1.37
CA GLY A 39 -0.69 -9.99 -1.67
C GLY A 39 -1.74 -10.96 -2.20
N GLY A 40 -2.94 -10.99 -1.59
CA GLY A 40 -4.07 -11.78 -2.08
C GLY A 40 -4.48 -11.41 -3.50
N LYS A 41 -4.63 -10.12 -3.79
CA LYS A 41 -4.91 -9.63 -5.15
C LYS A 41 -3.82 -10.00 -6.15
N ALA A 42 -2.55 -9.95 -5.75
CA ALA A 42 -1.44 -10.37 -6.60
C ALA A 42 -1.53 -11.86 -6.94
N LEU A 43 -1.85 -12.72 -5.96
CA LEU A 43 -2.06 -14.15 -6.18
C LEU A 43 -3.25 -14.41 -7.11
N GLU A 44 -4.37 -13.70 -6.93
CA GLU A 44 -5.53 -13.77 -7.83
C GLU A 44 -5.17 -13.36 -9.26
N MET A 45 -4.36 -12.32 -9.44
CA MET A 45 -3.89 -11.90 -10.76
C MET A 45 -3.02 -12.97 -11.44
N ILE A 46 -2.14 -13.62 -10.68
CA ILE A 46 -1.31 -14.74 -11.18
C ILE A 46 -2.20 -15.94 -11.57
N ASP A 47 -3.20 -16.27 -10.77
CA ASP A 47 -4.13 -17.37 -11.07
C ASP A 47 -4.94 -17.09 -12.35
N MET A 48 -5.42 -15.84 -12.52
CA MET A 48 -6.20 -15.44 -13.70
C MET A 48 -5.40 -15.35 -15.00
N HIS A 49 -4.15 -14.86 -14.95
CA HIS A 49 -3.34 -14.60 -16.15
C HIS A 49 -2.25 -15.67 -16.38
N GLY A 50 -2.09 -16.63 -15.48
CA GLY A 50 -1.05 -17.64 -15.55
C GLY A 50 0.38 -17.06 -15.47
N GLY A 51 1.37 -17.84 -15.90
CA GLY A 51 2.77 -17.43 -15.95
C GLY A 51 3.06 -16.22 -16.85
N ASP A 52 2.09 -15.81 -17.68
CA ASP A 52 2.20 -14.63 -18.55
C ASP A 52 2.28 -13.30 -17.80
N LEU A 53 1.95 -13.27 -16.50
CA LEU A 53 2.16 -12.08 -15.67
C LEU A 53 3.67 -11.75 -15.48
N PHE A 54 4.55 -12.74 -15.62
CA PHE A 54 6.01 -12.57 -15.55
C PHE A 54 6.69 -12.77 -16.91
N SER A 55 5.91 -13.00 -17.97
CA SER A 55 6.41 -12.97 -19.34
C SER A 55 6.69 -11.50 -19.68
N GLU A 56 7.95 -11.09 -19.60
CA GLU A 56 8.41 -9.92 -20.36
C GLU A 56 8.20 -10.25 -21.85
N GLU A 57 7.61 -9.33 -22.62
CA GLU A 57 7.78 -9.37 -24.08
C GLU A 57 9.26 -9.51 -24.47
#